data_AF-A0AAJ6TW05-F1
#
_entry.id   AF-A0AAJ6TW05-F1
#
_cell.length_a   1.000
_cell.length_b   1.000
_cell.length_c   1.000
_cell.angle_alpha   90.00
_cell.angle_beta   90.00
_cell.angle_gamma   90.00
#
_symmetry.space_group_name_H-M   'P 1'
#
loop_
_entity.id
_entity.type
_entity.pdbx_description
1 polymer ?
#
loop_
_entity_poly.entity_id
_entity_poly.type
_entity_poly.pdbx_seq_one_letter_code
_entity_poly.pdbx_strand_id
1 'polypeptide(L)'
;MASLTVLSFNLKSCPLHPFPTRVSYGSAPLAPLNKVNSSLRLSSCRQISGSRSLSPLKPCSITSLTQRFQSLTVFAAKGYKMKTHKASAKRFRVTGKGKIVRRRAGKQHLLAKKNTKRKLRLSKMHPVSRSDYDNVIGALPYLKVNRKAT
;
A
#
# COMPACT_ATOMS: atom_id res chain seq x y z
N MET A 1 66.92 -7.36 29.90
CA MET A 1 66.05 -6.17 30.06
C MET A 1 64.87 -6.29 29.11
N ALA A 2 63.83 -7.01 29.48
CA ALA A 2 62.56 -7.04 28.74
C ALA A 2 61.45 -7.35 29.76
N SER A 3 60.70 -6.32 30.13
CA SER A 3 59.62 -6.38 31.11
C SER A 3 58.32 -6.71 30.38
N LEU A 4 57.65 -7.80 30.77
CA LEU A 4 56.34 -8.18 30.25
C LEU A 4 55.26 -7.47 31.09
N THR A 5 54.67 -6.41 30.55
CA THR A 5 53.53 -5.72 31.14
C THR A 5 52.24 -6.51 30.89
N VAL A 6 51.73 -7.14 31.95
CA VAL A 6 50.42 -7.80 31.94
C VAL A 6 49.34 -6.72 32.10
N LEU A 7 48.59 -6.46 31.02
CA LEU A 7 47.40 -5.60 31.07
C LEU A 7 46.25 -6.35 31.78
N SER A 8 46.06 -6.05 33.05
CA SER A 8 44.93 -6.51 33.85
C SER A 8 43.64 -5.80 33.41
N PHE A 9 42.78 -6.53 32.70
CA PHE A 9 41.42 -6.10 32.35
C PHE A 9 40.58 -5.96 33.62
N ASN A 10 40.28 -4.72 34.00
CA ASN A 10 39.30 -4.39 35.03
C ASN A 10 37.89 -4.71 34.51
N LEU A 11 37.40 -5.92 34.76
CA LEU A 11 35.99 -6.27 34.57
C LEU A 11 35.21 -5.61 35.71
N LYS A 12 34.62 -4.45 35.41
CA LYS A 12 33.68 -3.78 36.30
C LYS A 12 32.44 -4.66 36.46
N SER A 13 32.30 -5.27 37.62
CA SER A 13 31.16 -6.08 38.04
C SER A 13 29.91 -5.21 38.12
N CYS A 14 28.97 -5.42 37.20
CA CYS A 14 27.64 -4.85 37.29
C CYS A 14 26.82 -5.67 38.31
N PRO A 15 26.29 -5.08 39.39
CA PRO A 15 25.44 -5.79 40.33
C PRO A 15 24.07 -6.12 39.68
N LEU A 16 23.64 -7.35 39.95
CA LEU A 16 22.37 -7.94 39.56
C LEU A 16 21.21 -7.41 40.42
N HIS A 17 20.08 -7.10 39.76
CA HIS A 17 18.68 -7.11 40.24
C HIS A 17 18.23 -5.97 41.20
N PRO A 18 16.96 -5.49 41.13
CA PRO A 18 15.74 -6.31 41.20
C PRO A 18 14.69 -6.10 40.08
N PHE A 19 13.98 -7.19 39.83
CA PHE A 19 12.80 -7.30 38.98
C PHE A 19 11.71 -6.28 39.36
N PRO A 20 10.99 -5.67 38.40
CA PRO A 20 9.76 -4.97 38.73
C PRO A 20 8.71 -5.99 39.15
N THR A 21 8.20 -5.79 40.37
CA THR A 21 7.05 -6.50 40.92
C THR A 21 5.86 -6.37 39.97
N ARG A 22 5.27 -7.53 39.67
CA ARG A 22 4.03 -7.75 38.93
C ARG A 22 2.92 -6.87 39.51
N VAL A 23 2.61 -5.75 38.86
CA VAL A 23 1.39 -4.99 39.19
C VAL A 23 0.19 -5.83 38.79
N SER A 24 -0.68 -6.04 39.77
CA SER A 24 -1.92 -6.80 39.66
C SER A 24 -2.78 -6.27 38.51
N TYR A 25 -3.14 -7.14 37.58
CA TYR A 25 -4.22 -6.88 36.62
C TYR A 25 -5.52 -6.90 37.41
N GLY A 26 -6.02 -5.72 37.76
CA GLY A 26 -7.42 -5.56 38.14
C GLY A 26 -8.31 -5.97 36.96
N SER A 27 -8.99 -7.10 37.11
CA SER A 27 -10.07 -7.51 36.23
C SER A 27 -11.26 -6.58 36.46
N ALA A 28 -11.40 -5.55 35.62
CA ALA A 28 -12.61 -4.75 35.58
C ALA A 28 -13.72 -5.56 34.88
N PRO A 29 -14.90 -5.73 35.50
CA PRO A 29 -16.01 -6.45 34.88
C PRO A 29 -16.60 -5.63 33.73
N LEU A 30 -16.72 -6.26 32.56
CA LEU A 30 -17.45 -5.74 31.41
C LEU A 30 -18.95 -5.80 31.72
N ALA A 31 -19.61 -4.65 31.76
CA ALA A 31 -21.07 -4.59 31.78
C ALA A 31 -21.64 -4.93 30.39
N PRO A 32 -22.62 -5.85 30.26
CA PRO A 32 -23.33 -6.05 29.01
C PRO A 32 -24.38 -4.95 28.85
N LEU A 33 -24.08 -3.96 28.01
CA LEU A 33 -25.07 -2.96 27.63
C LEU A 33 -26.01 -3.55 26.58
N ASN A 34 -27.26 -3.68 27.01
CA ASN A 34 -28.35 -4.28 26.28
C ASN A 34 -28.59 -3.60 24.92
N LYS A 35 -28.92 -4.49 23.99
CA LYS A 35 -29.32 -4.25 22.60
C LYS A 35 -30.53 -3.31 22.55
N VAL A 36 -30.40 -2.20 21.83
CA VAL A 36 -31.56 -1.52 21.23
C VAL A 36 -31.26 -1.28 19.77
N ASN A 37 -31.93 -2.07 18.93
CA ASN A 37 -32.01 -1.83 17.50
C ASN A 37 -32.89 -0.59 17.29
N SER A 38 -32.31 0.60 17.25
CA SER A 38 -33.02 1.78 16.78
C SER A 38 -33.02 1.78 15.25
N SER A 39 -33.99 1.08 14.66
CA SER A 39 -34.38 1.27 13.27
C SER A 39 -34.79 2.73 13.09
N LEU A 40 -34.00 3.52 12.38
CA LEU A 40 -34.44 4.83 11.90
C LEU A 40 -35.57 4.59 10.89
N ARG A 41 -36.82 4.63 11.39
CA ARG A 41 -38.02 4.70 10.56
C ARG A 41 -38.03 6.05 9.84
N LEU A 42 -37.64 6.05 8.58
CA LEU A 42 -37.98 7.12 7.64
C LEU A 42 -39.48 7.05 7.36
N SER A 43 -40.29 7.74 8.16
CA SER A 43 -41.71 7.99 7.87
C SER A 43 -41.89 9.44 7.45
N SER A 44 -41.94 9.68 6.14
CA SER A 44 -42.67 10.81 5.58
C SER A 44 -43.23 10.41 4.23
N CYS A 45 -44.29 9.61 4.28
CA CYS A 45 -45.23 9.49 3.20
C CYS A 45 -46.23 10.65 3.32
N ARG A 46 -46.15 11.63 2.43
CA ARG A 46 -47.34 12.41 2.05
C ARG A 46 -47.55 12.24 0.55
N GLN A 47 -48.59 11.45 0.28
CA GLN A 47 -49.22 11.34 -1.02
C GLN A 47 -49.79 12.71 -1.41
N ILE A 48 -49.49 13.17 -2.63
CA ILE A 48 -50.46 13.91 -3.41
C ILE A 48 -50.51 13.18 -4.75
N SER A 49 -51.58 12.41 -4.89
CA SER A 49 -52.09 11.89 -6.15
C SER A 49 -52.22 13.01 -7.18
N GLY A 50 -51.56 12.85 -8.32
CA GLY A 50 -51.71 13.72 -9.48
C GLY A 50 -51.32 12.94 -10.73
N SER A 51 -52.24 12.12 -11.22
CA SER A 51 -52.14 11.51 -12.55
C SER A 51 -52.19 12.60 -13.62
N ARG A 52 -51.06 12.84 -14.30
CA ARG A 52 -51.06 13.40 -15.66
C ARG A 52 -50.23 12.49 -16.55
N SER A 53 -50.92 11.65 -17.32
CA SER A 53 -50.34 11.03 -18.51
C SER A 53 -50.23 12.09 -19.60
N LEU A 54 -49.01 12.46 -20.00
CA LEU A 54 -48.76 13.08 -21.30
C LEU A 54 -47.42 12.56 -21.85
N SER A 55 -47.58 11.71 -22.88
CA SER A 55 -46.69 11.38 -24.00
C SER A 55 -45.18 11.10 -23.79
N PRO A 56 -44.65 10.05 -24.47
CA PRO A 56 -43.21 9.79 -24.50
C PRO A 56 -42.51 10.85 -25.36
N LEU A 57 -41.79 11.77 -24.71
CA LEU A 57 -40.76 12.55 -25.39
C LEU A 57 -39.57 11.62 -25.66
N LYS A 58 -39.29 11.43 -26.95
CA LYS A 58 -38.16 10.67 -27.49
C LYS A 58 -36.87 11.02 -26.72
N PRO A 59 -36.06 10.04 -26.28
CA PRO A 59 -34.69 10.36 -25.89
C PRO A 59 -33.97 10.87 -27.13
N CYS A 60 -33.73 12.18 -27.15
CA CYS A 60 -32.77 12.79 -28.03
C CYS A 60 -31.44 12.06 -27.82
N SER A 61 -30.98 11.36 -28.85
CA SER A 61 -29.66 10.77 -28.93
C SER A 61 -28.65 11.90 -28.82
N ILE A 62 -28.18 12.14 -27.59
CA ILE A 62 -26.95 12.87 -27.35
C ILE A 62 -25.86 11.98 -27.93
N THR A 63 -25.57 12.16 -29.22
CA THR A 63 -24.25 11.86 -29.76
C THR A 63 -23.29 12.72 -28.97
N SER A 64 -22.83 12.20 -27.83
CA SER A 64 -21.65 12.71 -27.17
C SER A 64 -20.54 12.53 -28.19
N LEU A 65 -20.24 13.61 -28.90
CA LEU A 65 -19.07 13.76 -29.75
C LEU A 65 -17.89 13.38 -28.86
N THR A 66 -17.54 12.10 -28.91
CA THR A 66 -16.36 11.58 -28.25
C THR A 66 -15.26 12.12 -29.12
N GLN A 67 -14.86 13.37 -28.85
CA GLN A 67 -13.67 13.96 -29.41
C GLN A 67 -12.56 13.04 -28.92
N ARG A 68 -12.23 12.06 -29.76
CA ARG A 68 -11.02 11.28 -29.64
C ARG A 68 -9.93 12.32 -29.59
N PHE A 69 -9.40 12.56 -28.40
CA PHE A 69 -8.14 13.23 -28.23
C PHE A 69 -7.16 12.46 -29.12
N GLN A 70 -6.91 12.98 -30.31
CA GLN A 70 -5.90 12.45 -31.19
C GLN A 70 -4.62 12.68 -30.41
N SER A 71 -4.08 11.60 -29.85
CA SER A 71 -2.76 11.64 -29.26
C SER A 71 -1.85 12.21 -30.32
N LEU A 72 -1.28 13.38 -30.04
CA LEU A 72 -0.24 14.00 -30.85
C LEU A 72 0.90 12.99 -30.96
N THR A 73 0.79 12.14 -31.96
CA THR A 73 1.72 11.05 -32.19
C THR A 73 2.87 11.73 -32.87
N VAL A 74 3.87 12.10 -32.07
CA VAL A 74 5.12 12.69 -32.53
C VAL A 74 5.71 11.70 -33.54
N PHE A 75 5.56 12.02 -34.83
CA PHE A 75 6.21 11.31 -35.94
C PHE A 75 7.72 11.53 -35.78
N ALA A 76 8.37 10.65 -35.05
CA ALA A 76 9.82 10.65 -34.96
C ALA A 76 10.39 10.13 -36.28
N ALA A 77 11.30 10.92 -36.87
CA ALA A 77 12.10 10.54 -38.01
C ALA A 77 12.81 9.18 -37.78
N LYS A 78 12.97 8.43 -38.87
CA LYS A 78 13.56 7.08 -39.01
C LYS A 78 13.98 6.40 -37.69
N GLY A 79 13.09 5.54 -37.20
CA GLY A 79 13.36 4.51 -36.19
C GLY A 79 12.99 4.87 -34.75
N TYR A 80 11.74 5.26 -34.47
CA TYR A 80 11.24 5.42 -33.10
C TYR A 80 11.30 4.09 -32.33
N LYS A 81 12.18 4.02 -31.32
CA LYS A 81 12.22 2.94 -30.34
C LYS A 81 11.52 3.40 -29.05
N MET A 82 10.76 2.50 -28.43
CA MET A 82 10.10 2.77 -27.15
C MET A 82 11.11 3.23 -26.10
N LYS A 83 10.73 4.20 -25.25
CA LYS A 83 11.59 4.66 -24.15
C LYS A 83 11.16 4.04 -22.83
N THR A 84 12.12 3.60 -22.03
CA THR A 84 11.85 3.11 -20.66
C THR A 84 11.63 4.27 -19.70
N HIS A 85 10.56 4.22 -18.91
CA HIS A 85 10.34 5.19 -17.84
C HIS A 85 11.34 4.97 -16.68
N LYS A 86 12.36 5.82 -16.63
CA LYS A 86 13.51 5.65 -15.71
C LYS A 86 13.13 5.68 -14.24
N ALA A 87 12.14 6.49 -13.84
CA ALA A 87 11.71 6.53 -12.45
C ALA A 87 11.05 5.21 -12.00
N SER A 88 10.30 4.54 -12.88
CA SER A 88 9.77 3.19 -12.63
C SER A 88 10.90 2.16 -12.58
N ALA A 89 11.88 2.25 -13.47
CA ALA A 89 13.01 1.32 -13.53
C ALA A 89 13.86 1.34 -12.26
N LYS A 90 14.00 2.51 -11.61
CA LYS A 90 14.69 2.65 -10.31
C LYS A 90 13.93 1.98 -9.14
N ARG A 91 12.62 1.76 -9.27
CA ARG A 91 11.74 1.28 -8.18
C ARG A 91 11.42 -0.22 -8.27
N PHE A 92 11.28 -0.75 -9.48
CA PHE A 92 10.86 -2.13 -9.73
C PHE A 92 11.99 -2.94 -10.34
N ARG A 93 12.12 -4.20 -9.91
CA ARG A 93 13.05 -5.16 -10.50
C ARG A 93 12.40 -6.53 -10.64
N VAL A 94 13.00 -7.37 -11.48
CA VAL A 94 12.52 -8.73 -11.72
C VAL A 94 13.44 -9.74 -11.05
N THR A 95 12.86 -10.82 -10.53
CA THR A 95 13.60 -11.97 -9.99
C THR A 95 14.02 -12.91 -11.13
N GLY A 96 14.94 -13.85 -10.90
CA GLY A 96 15.33 -14.84 -11.94
C GLY A 96 14.13 -15.62 -12.52
N LYS A 97 13.12 -15.91 -11.70
CA LYS A 97 11.87 -16.57 -12.13
C LYS A 97 10.91 -15.68 -12.94
N GLY A 98 11.14 -14.37 -13.00
CA GLY A 98 10.30 -13.44 -13.77
C GLY A 98 9.25 -12.67 -12.97
N LYS A 99 9.23 -12.74 -11.62
CA LYS A 99 8.29 -11.95 -10.78
C LYS A 99 8.78 -10.53 -10.54
N ILE A 100 7.87 -9.55 -10.57
CA ILE A 100 8.17 -8.15 -10.26
C ILE A 100 8.14 -7.92 -8.75
N VAL A 101 9.22 -7.35 -8.21
CA VAL A 101 9.36 -7.03 -6.79
C VAL A 101 9.68 -5.55 -6.56
N ARG A 102 9.24 -5.05 -5.40
CA ARG A 102 9.47 -3.67 -4.92
C ARG A 102 9.84 -3.64 -3.44
N ARG A 103 10.37 -2.51 -2.98
CA ARG A 103 10.50 -2.22 -1.54
C ARG A 103 9.14 -1.84 -0.94
N ARG A 104 8.97 -2.06 0.37
CA ARG A 104 7.84 -1.50 1.12
C ARG A 104 8.16 -0.06 1.56
N ALA A 105 7.17 0.82 1.54
CA ALA A 105 7.34 2.22 1.91
C ALA A 105 7.37 2.42 3.44
N GLY A 106 7.92 3.55 3.90
CA GLY A 106 7.79 4.01 5.29
C GLY A 106 8.91 3.61 6.26
N LYS A 107 10.12 3.27 5.76
CA LYS A 107 11.30 2.95 6.59
C LYS A 107 12.46 3.95 6.41
N GLN A 108 12.15 5.22 6.16
CA GLN A 108 13.17 6.29 6.02
C GLN A 108 13.34 7.07 7.33
N HIS A 109 12.26 7.69 7.85
CA HIS A 109 12.27 8.49 9.07
C HIS A 109 11.17 8.02 10.06
N LEU A 110 11.17 8.58 11.28
CA LEU A 110 10.25 8.22 12.37
C LEU A 110 10.26 6.71 12.69
N LEU A 111 11.45 6.17 12.91
CA LEU A 111 11.65 4.75 13.21
C LEU A 111 11.48 4.42 14.69
N ALA A 112 11.70 5.39 15.59
CA ALA A 112 11.58 5.22 17.04
C ALA A 112 10.17 4.76 17.44
N LYS A 113 9.13 5.42 16.92
CA LYS A 113 7.72 5.07 17.19
C LYS A 113 7.22 3.77 16.53
N LYS A 114 8.07 3.08 15.73
CA LYS A 114 7.69 1.86 15.02
C LYS A 114 8.29 0.65 15.76
N ASN A 115 7.43 -0.25 16.21
CA ASN A 115 7.84 -1.54 16.76
C ASN A 115 8.80 -2.28 15.80
N THR A 116 9.80 -2.97 16.35
CA THR A 116 10.76 -3.82 15.63
C THR A 116 10.10 -4.79 14.64
N LYS A 117 8.98 -5.43 15.00
CA LYS A 117 8.22 -6.31 14.07
C LYS A 117 7.77 -5.57 12.81
N ARG A 118 7.30 -4.31 12.95
CA ARG A 118 6.92 -3.46 11.82
C ARG A 118 8.15 -3.06 10.99
N LYS A 119 9.27 -2.70 11.62
CA LYS A 119 10.53 -2.35 10.94
C LYS A 119 11.09 -3.52 10.11
N LEU A 120 11.01 -4.75 10.62
CA LEU A 120 11.42 -5.97 9.92
C LEU A 120 10.53 -6.25 8.70
N ARG A 121 9.21 -6.11 8.85
CA ARG A 121 8.27 -6.25 7.73
C ARG A 121 8.58 -5.26 6.60
N LEU A 122 8.93 -4.02 6.92
CA LEU A 122 9.23 -2.98 5.93
C LEU A 122 10.58 -3.13 5.21
N SER A 123 11.56 -3.85 5.78
CA SER A 123 12.84 -4.10 5.09
C SER A 123 12.75 -5.15 3.98
N LYS A 124 11.81 -6.08 4.07
CA LYS A 124 11.71 -7.18 3.11
C LYS A 124 11.19 -6.70 1.75
N MET A 125 11.74 -7.26 0.68
CA MET A 125 11.20 -7.10 -0.67
C MET A 125 9.80 -7.73 -0.74
N HIS A 126 8.92 -7.11 -1.52
CA HIS A 126 7.53 -7.54 -1.67
C HIS A 126 7.16 -7.67 -3.15
N PRO A 127 6.42 -8.71 -3.55
CA PRO A 127 5.88 -8.78 -4.91
C PRO A 127 4.92 -7.63 -5.18
N VAL A 128 4.85 -7.16 -6.42
CA VAL A 128 3.86 -6.16 -6.83
C VAL A 128 2.46 -6.80 -6.81
N SER A 129 1.42 -6.01 -6.51
CA SER A 129 0.03 -6.49 -6.52
C SER A 129 -0.40 -6.79 -7.95
N ARG A 130 -1.32 -7.74 -8.18
CA ARG A 130 -1.68 -8.13 -9.55
C ARG A 130 -2.27 -6.97 -10.36
N SER A 131 -3.05 -6.11 -9.72
CA SER A 131 -3.69 -4.96 -10.34
C SER A 131 -2.71 -3.93 -10.90
N ASP A 132 -1.52 -3.80 -10.30
CA ASP A 132 -0.53 -2.80 -10.74
C ASP A 132 0.36 -3.30 -11.90
N TYR A 133 0.25 -4.56 -12.32
CA TYR A 133 1.18 -5.14 -13.31
C TYR A 133 1.11 -4.44 -14.65
N ASP A 134 -0.09 -4.11 -15.14
CA ASP A 134 -0.27 -3.53 -16.46
C ASP A 134 0.39 -2.14 -16.54
N ASN A 135 0.23 -1.34 -15.49
CA ASN A 135 0.87 -0.03 -15.36
C ASN A 135 2.42 -0.14 -15.36
N VAL A 136 2.97 -1.11 -14.62
CA VAL A 136 4.42 -1.29 -14.52
C VAL A 136 5.01 -1.80 -15.84
N ILE A 137 4.36 -2.77 -16.48
CA ILE A 137 4.81 -3.36 -17.74
C ILE A 137 4.73 -2.33 -18.87
N GLY A 138 3.65 -1.54 -18.95
CA GLY A 138 3.52 -0.46 -19.94
C GLY A 138 4.62 0.59 -19.81
N ALA A 139 5.04 0.93 -18.59
CA ALA A 139 6.11 1.89 -18.34
C ALA A 139 7.53 1.32 -18.62
N LEU A 140 7.69 -0.01 -18.62
CA LEU A 140 8.98 -0.71 -18.70
C LEU A 140 8.97 -1.73 -19.85
N PRO A 141 8.94 -1.28 -21.12
CA PRO A 141 8.70 -2.14 -22.28
C PRO A 141 9.79 -3.20 -22.51
N TYR A 142 11.03 -2.94 -22.08
CA TYR A 142 12.16 -3.86 -22.25
C TYR A 142 12.39 -4.78 -21.04
N LEU A 143 11.52 -4.75 -20.04
CA LEU A 143 11.66 -5.57 -18.84
C LEU A 143 11.02 -6.94 -19.04
N LYS A 144 11.82 -8.02 -19.00
CA LYS A 144 11.32 -9.40 -19.15
C LYS A 144 10.59 -9.87 -17.89
N VAL A 145 9.29 -10.17 -17.99
CA VAL A 145 8.43 -10.56 -16.85
C VAL A 145 7.66 -11.84 -17.18
N ASN A 146 7.52 -12.75 -16.21
CA ASN A 146 6.66 -13.92 -16.29
C ASN A 146 5.42 -13.73 -15.40
N ARG A 147 4.24 -13.58 -16.02
CA ARG A 147 2.95 -13.34 -15.32
C ARG A 147 2.44 -14.55 -14.54
N LYS A 148 3.00 -15.75 -14.77
CA LYS A 148 2.57 -17.02 -14.16
C LYS A 148 3.51 -17.48 -13.05
N ALA A 149 4.66 -16.81 -12.88
CA ALA A 149 5.62 -17.15 -11.84
C ALA A 149 5.02 -16.90 -10.44
N THR A 150 4.72 -17.98 -9.72
CA THR A 150 4.09 -17.99 -8.39
C THR A 150 5.11 -18.00 -7.28
#